data_AF-A0A950FCP1-F1
#
_entry.id   AF-A0A950FCP1-F1
#
_cell.length_a   1.000
_cell.length_b   1.000
_cell.length_c   1.000
_cell.angle_alpha   90.00
_cell.angle_beta   90.00
_cell.angle_gamma   90.00
#
_symmetry.space_group_name_H-M   'P 1'
#
loop_
_entity.id
_entity.type
_entity.pdbx_description
1 polymer ?
#
loop_
_entity_poly.entity_id
_entity_poly.type
_entity_poly.pdbx_seq_one_letter_code
_entity_poly.pdbx_strand_id
1 'polypeptide(L)'
;MANKQTSDGYGADSIKVLEGLEAVRKRPGMYIGDTAERGLHHLVTEIVDNSVDEALAGFCTEINVVIHGDDRISIEDNGRGIPVDMHSTEKRSALEVVHTVLHAGGKFDRGVYKVSGGLHGVGASVVNALSEEFEVEVRKNGSVYFQRYERGIPKSKVEERGSTKLTGTKTTFSPDPAIFPEVKFKYEAIARYLREMAYLNAGLKVQLSDERTGKQEEFHYEGGIKEFVESLNKGGDALHDVIFFKGLREGDDIEVALQWTDAVHEAIF
;
A
#
# COMPACT_ATOMS: atom_id res chain seq x y z
N MET A 1 -23.14 -44.91 -40.63
CA MET A 1 -21.82 -44.67 -40.03
C MET A 1 -22.05 -43.89 -38.75
N ALA A 2 -21.80 -44.50 -37.60
CA ALA A 2 -22.04 -43.89 -36.30
C ALA A 2 -20.98 -42.81 -36.04
N ASN A 3 -21.44 -41.59 -35.74
CA ASN A 3 -20.60 -40.46 -35.39
C ASN A 3 -20.01 -40.73 -34.00
N LYS A 4 -18.71 -41.05 -33.94
CA LYS A 4 -17.99 -41.32 -32.70
C LYS A 4 -17.72 -39.98 -32.04
N GLN A 5 -18.56 -39.57 -31.09
CA GLN A 5 -18.25 -38.45 -30.19
C GLN A 5 -16.97 -38.80 -29.44
N THR A 6 -15.88 -38.12 -29.77
CA THR A 6 -14.67 -38.09 -28.95
C THR A 6 -15.05 -37.40 -27.65
N SER A 7 -15.01 -38.15 -26.54
CA SER A 7 -14.99 -37.55 -25.21
C SER A 7 -13.71 -36.71 -25.14
N ASP A 8 -13.81 -35.41 -25.31
CA ASP A 8 -12.70 -34.48 -25.17
C ASP A 8 -12.04 -34.72 -23.79
N GLY A 9 -10.71 -34.87 -23.84
CA GLY A 9 -9.85 -35.36 -22.76
C GLY A 9 -9.76 -34.43 -21.55
N TYR A 10 -10.88 -34.20 -20.88
CA TYR A 10 -10.92 -33.58 -19.56
C TYR A 10 -10.65 -34.64 -18.49
N GLY A 11 -9.39 -34.68 -18.03
CA GLY A 11 -8.90 -35.61 -17.01
C GLY A 11 -8.20 -34.86 -15.87
N ALA A 12 -7.61 -35.59 -14.93
CA ALA A 12 -6.90 -34.98 -13.79
C ALA A 12 -5.84 -33.96 -14.22
N ASP A 13 -5.11 -34.23 -15.32
CA ASP A 13 -4.08 -33.35 -15.87
C ASP A 13 -4.62 -32.01 -16.42
N SER A 14 -5.94 -31.91 -16.62
CA SER A 14 -6.59 -30.64 -17.00
C SER A 14 -6.74 -29.68 -15.81
N ILE A 15 -6.59 -30.18 -14.57
CA ILE A 15 -6.65 -29.36 -13.35
C ILE A 15 -5.27 -28.78 -13.07
N LYS A 16 -5.16 -27.45 -13.13
CA LYS A 16 -3.92 -26.73 -12.83
C LYS A 16 -4.02 -26.05 -11.48
N VAL A 17 -3.00 -26.25 -10.64
CA VAL A 17 -2.79 -25.51 -9.39
C VAL A 17 -1.77 -24.41 -9.68
N LEU A 18 -2.11 -23.17 -9.33
CA LEU A 18 -1.18 -22.05 -9.39
C LEU A 18 -0.61 -21.84 -7.99
N GLU A 19 0.71 -21.95 -7.86
CA GLU A 19 1.38 -21.86 -6.56
C GLU A 19 1.78 -20.42 -6.23
N GLY A 20 1.64 -20.03 -4.95
CA GLY A 20 2.09 -18.74 -4.43
C GLY A 20 1.59 -17.55 -5.24
N LEU A 21 2.53 -16.71 -5.68
CA LEU A 21 2.25 -15.46 -6.40
C LEU A 21 1.92 -15.64 -7.89
N GLU A 22 2.00 -16.86 -8.43
CA GLU A 22 1.61 -17.13 -9.82
C GLU A 22 0.12 -16.84 -10.05
N ALA A 23 -0.73 -17.16 -9.06
CA ALA A 23 -2.15 -16.90 -9.09
C ALA A 23 -2.46 -15.40 -9.23
N VAL A 24 -1.71 -14.55 -8.52
CA VAL A 24 -1.82 -13.08 -8.58
C VAL A 24 -1.52 -12.58 -9.99
N ARG A 25 -0.39 -13.00 -10.54
CA ARG A 25 0.05 -12.60 -11.90
C ARG A 25 -0.92 -13.08 -12.98
N LYS A 26 -1.54 -14.26 -12.80
CA LYS A 26 -2.48 -14.82 -13.77
C LYS A 26 -3.85 -14.15 -13.71
N ARG A 27 -4.24 -13.61 -12.57
CA ARG A 27 -5.56 -12.98 -12.30
C ARG A 27 -5.42 -11.68 -11.49
N PRO A 28 -4.68 -10.67 -12.00
CA PRO A 28 -4.38 -9.45 -11.24
C PRO A 28 -5.65 -8.68 -10.83
N GLY A 29 -6.67 -8.65 -11.70
CA GLY A 29 -7.93 -7.95 -11.40
C GLY A 29 -8.67 -8.47 -10.16
N MET A 30 -8.41 -9.71 -9.73
CA MET A 30 -8.98 -10.23 -8.47
C MET A 30 -8.37 -9.57 -7.23
N TYR A 31 -7.13 -9.07 -7.34
CA TYR A 31 -6.36 -8.51 -6.22
C TYR A 31 -6.33 -6.99 -6.27
N ILE A 32 -6.16 -6.39 -7.45
CA ILE A 32 -6.03 -4.94 -7.63
C ILE A 32 -7.19 -4.30 -8.40
N GLY A 33 -8.21 -5.08 -8.75
CA GLY A 33 -9.42 -4.63 -9.45
C GLY A 33 -9.30 -4.62 -10.98
N ASP A 34 -8.28 -3.97 -11.53
CA ASP A 34 -7.96 -3.96 -12.97
C ASP A 34 -6.45 -3.82 -13.21
N THR A 35 -6.01 -3.89 -14.47
CA THR A 35 -4.62 -3.64 -14.88
C THR A 35 -4.49 -2.35 -15.67
N ALA A 36 -5.42 -1.41 -15.45
CA ALA A 36 -5.40 -0.09 -16.05
C ALA A 36 -4.86 0.92 -15.02
N GLU A 37 -5.12 2.21 -15.25
CA GLU A 37 -4.67 3.30 -14.39
C GLU A 37 -5.04 3.10 -12.92
N ARG A 38 -6.27 2.67 -12.62
CA ARG A 38 -6.72 2.50 -11.23
C ARG A 38 -5.92 1.41 -10.53
N GLY A 39 -5.80 0.23 -11.12
CA GLY A 39 -5.01 -0.86 -10.56
C GLY A 39 -3.51 -0.54 -10.45
N LEU A 40 -2.98 0.25 -11.37
CA LEU A 40 -1.58 0.73 -11.31
C LEU A 40 -1.36 1.60 -10.07
N HIS A 41 -2.23 2.59 -9.83
CA HIS A 41 -2.12 3.47 -8.66
C HIS A 41 -2.43 2.73 -7.35
N HIS A 42 -3.27 1.68 -7.39
CA HIS A 42 -3.54 0.81 -6.25
C HIS A 42 -2.26 0.14 -5.72
N LEU A 43 -1.27 -0.14 -6.57
CA LEU A 43 0.03 -0.64 -6.09
C LEU A 43 0.73 0.34 -5.15
N VAL A 44 0.60 1.64 -5.41
CA VAL A 44 1.18 2.70 -4.57
C VAL A 44 0.41 2.77 -3.26
N THR A 45 -0.93 2.79 -3.31
CA THR A 45 -1.76 2.92 -2.11
C THR A 45 -1.54 1.75 -1.15
N GLU A 46 -1.41 0.51 -1.65
CA GLU A 46 -1.15 -0.67 -0.82
C GLU A 46 0.14 -0.56 0.02
N ILE A 47 1.20 0.04 -0.53
CA ILE A 47 2.45 0.24 0.22
C ILE A 47 2.34 1.44 1.18
N VAL A 48 1.65 2.51 0.77
CA VAL A 48 1.39 3.66 1.63
C VAL A 48 0.51 3.27 2.80
N ASP A 49 -0.55 2.49 2.61
CA ASP A 49 -1.45 2.00 3.66
C ASP A 49 -0.67 1.22 4.73
N ASN A 50 0.34 0.43 4.33
CA ASN A 50 1.20 -0.25 5.29
C ASN A 50 2.04 0.73 6.14
N SER A 51 2.44 1.87 5.56
CA SER A 51 3.16 2.94 6.26
C SER A 51 2.22 3.74 7.18
N VAL A 52 0.98 3.99 6.74
CA VAL A 52 -0.08 4.63 7.53
C VAL A 52 -0.47 3.75 8.73
N ASP A 53 -0.50 2.43 8.58
CA ASP A 53 -0.77 1.52 9.69
C ASP A 53 0.31 1.60 10.79
N GLU A 54 1.57 1.92 10.45
CA GLU A 54 2.60 2.24 11.45
C GLU A 54 2.33 3.58 12.15
N ALA A 55 1.76 4.56 11.44
CA ALA A 55 1.39 5.85 12.00
C ALA A 55 0.19 5.73 12.96
N LEU A 56 -0.85 4.99 12.57
CA LEU A 56 -2.00 4.64 13.41
C LEU A 56 -1.59 3.86 14.67
N ALA A 57 -0.53 3.05 14.58
CA ALA A 57 0.06 2.37 15.73
C ALA A 57 0.99 3.27 16.58
N GLY A 58 1.23 4.51 16.18
CA GLY A 58 2.02 5.50 16.90
C GLY A 58 3.54 5.39 16.71
N PHE A 59 4.00 4.72 15.66
CA PHE A 59 5.43 4.50 15.41
C PHE A 59 5.99 5.26 14.21
N CYS A 60 5.15 5.70 13.28
CA CYS A 60 5.54 6.46 12.11
C CYS A 60 5.03 7.91 12.22
N THR A 61 5.88 8.86 11.89
CA THR A 61 5.56 10.29 11.84
C THR A 61 5.81 10.91 10.47
N GLU A 62 6.50 10.20 9.58
CA GLU A 62 6.87 10.71 8.26
C GLU A 62 6.84 9.61 7.20
N ILE A 63 6.18 9.89 6.08
CA ILE A 63 6.13 9.04 4.88
C ILE A 63 6.62 9.86 3.68
N ASN A 64 7.57 9.34 2.94
CA ASN A 64 8.11 9.95 1.73
C ASN A 64 7.79 9.08 0.51
N VAL A 65 7.09 9.63 -0.47
CA VAL A 65 6.79 8.98 -1.75
C VAL A 65 7.55 9.68 -2.86
N VAL A 66 8.27 8.91 -3.67
CA VAL A 66 9.07 9.42 -4.79
C VAL A 66 8.66 8.70 -6.06
N ILE A 67 8.31 9.48 -7.08
CA ILE A 67 8.20 9.03 -8.47
C ILE A 67 9.53 9.33 -9.14
N HIS A 68 10.28 8.28 -9.45
CA HIS A 68 11.63 8.38 -10.02
C HIS A 68 11.57 8.76 -11.50
N GLY A 69 12.70 9.25 -12.01
CA GLY A 69 12.86 9.59 -13.43
C GLY A 69 12.62 8.42 -14.41
N ASP A 70 12.70 7.17 -13.93
CA ASP A 70 12.46 5.94 -14.69
C ASP A 70 11.11 5.28 -14.38
N ASP A 71 10.15 6.06 -13.86
CA ASP A 71 8.78 5.64 -13.49
C ASP A 71 8.70 4.57 -12.37
N ARG A 72 9.81 4.28 -11.69
CA ARG A 72 9.77 3.54 -10.42
C ARG A 72 9.13 4.37 -9.32
N ILE A 73 8.58 3.69 -8.32
CA ILE A 73 8.05 4.33 -7.11
C ILE A 73 8.87 3.88 -5.91
N SER A 74 9.30 4.81 -5.07
CA SER A 74 9.73 4.52 -3.70
C SER A 74 8.74 5.07 -2.68
N ILE A 75 8.45 4.28 -1.65
CA ILE A 75 7.76 4.72 -0.44
C ILE A 75 8.65 4.40 0.75
N GLU A 76 8.91 5.39 1.59
CA GLU A 76 9.79 5.30 2.74
C GLU A 76 9.11 5.86 3.99
N ASP A 77 8.94 5.02 5.01
CA ASP A 77 8.42 5.37 6.33
C ASP A 77 9.53 5.39 7.39
N ASN A 78 9.28 6.05 8.52
CA ASN A 78 10.14 6.02 9.70
C ASN A 78 9.57 5.17 10.85
N GLY A 79 8.72 4.18 10.53
CA GLY A 79 8.08 3.29 11.48
C GLY A 79 9.04 2.27 12.13
N ARG A 80 8.50 1.18 12.66
CA ARG A 80 9.29 0.15 13.37
C ARG A 80 10.21 -0.66 12.46
N GLY A 81 9.95 -0.67 11.16
CA GLY A 81 10.58 -1.58 10.19
C GLY A 81 10.00 -3.01 10.25
N ILE A 82 9.79 -3.62 9.09
CA ILE A 82 9.32 -5.01 8.94
C ILE A 82 10.24 -5.98 9.71
N PRO A 83 9.72 -7.00 10.40
CA PRO A 83 10.55 -8.01 11.05
C PRO A 83 11.48 -8.72 10.06
N VAL A 84 12.77 -8.83 10.40
CA VAL A 84 13.80 -9.47 9.56
C VAL A 84 14.23 -10.84 10.08
N ASP A 85 13.81 -11.19 11.29
CA ASP A 85 14.13 -12.46 11.93
C ASP A 85 13.54 -13.65 11.19
N MET A 86 14.11 -14.84 11.44
CA MET A 86 13.63 -16.09 10.86
C MET A 86 12.22 -16.42 11.36
N HIS A 87 11.29 -16.61 10.43
CA HIS A 87 9.94 -17.05 10.73
C HIS A 87 9.95 -18.51 11.22
N SER A 88 9.22 -18.77 12.31
CA SER A 88 9.29 -20.04 13.04
C SER A 88 8.82 -21.26 12.23
N THR A 89 7.80 -21.10 11.38
CA THR A 89 7.26 -22.17 10.53
C THR A 89 7.88 -22.20 9.13
N GLU A 90 7.90 -21.06 8.43
CA GLU A 90 8.41 -20.90 7.06
C GLU A 90 9.92 -21.11 6.92
N LYS A 91 10.70 -21.01 8.01
CA LYS A 91 12.17 -21.20 8.02
C LYS A 91 12.91 -20.31 7.02
N ARG A 92 12.43 -19.07 6.86
CA ARG A 92 13.06 -17.96 6.12
C ARG A 92 12.71 -16.65 6.81
N SER A 93 13.38 -15.55 6.46
CA SER A 93 13.14 -14.24 7.09
C SER A 93 11.67 -13.83 6.97
N ALA A 94 11.10 -13.26 8.03
CA ALA A 94 9.76 -12.69 8.01
C ALA A 94 9.61 -11.61 6.92
N LEU A 95 10.69 -10.88 6.60
CA LEU A 95 10.75 -9.95 5.47
C LEU A 95 10.44 -10.65 4.14
N GLU A 96 11.00 -11.84 3.92
CA GLU A 96 10.71 -12.63 2.73
C GLU A 96 9.30 -13.19 2.73
N VAL A 97 8.82 -13.66 3.89
CA VAL A 97 7.49 -14.27 4.03
C VAL A 97 6.40 -13.28 3.64
N VAL A 98 6.41 -12.06 4.19
CA VAL A 98 5.35 -11.07 3.92
C VAL A 98 5.31 -10.58 2.47
N HIS A 99 6.40 -10.75 1.72
CA HIS A 99 6.47 -10.37 0.31
C HIS A 99 6.27 -11.55 -0.66
N THR A 100 6.27 -12.80 -0.20
CA THR A 100 6.20 -13.99 -1.08
C THR A 100 5.04 -14.94 -0.77
N VAL A 101 4.36 -14.75 0.36
CA VAL A 101 3.25 -15.60 0.80
C VAL A 101 1.99 -14.76 0.92
N LEU A 102 0.94 -15.17 0.20
CA LEU A 102 -0.39 -14.58 0.38
C LEU A 102 -0.93 -14.93 1.77
N HIS A 103 -1.68 -14.01 2.36
CA HIS A 103 -2.24 -14.14 3.70
C HIS A 103 -1.19 -14.31 4.80
N ALA A 104 -0.06 -13.60 4.65
CA ALA A 104 0.97 -13.51 5.67
C ALA A 104 1.13 -12.06 6.16
N GLY A 105 1.03 -11.85 7.47
CA GLY A 105 1.13 -10.52 8.06
C GLY A 105 0.84 -10.51 9.56
N GLY A 106 1.20 -9.40 10.23
CA GLY A 106 0.98 -9.19 11.66
C GLY A 106 -0.37 -8.59 12.04
N LYS A 107 -1.28 -8.43 11.06
CA LYS A 107 -2.56 -7.69 11.20
C LYS A 107 -3.78 -8.60 11.38
N PHE A 108 -3.58 -9.92 11.56
CA PHE A 108 -4.67 -10.87 11.81
C PHE A 108 -5.19 -10.82 13.25
N ASP A 109 -4.33 -10.45 14.19
CA ASP A 109 -4.66 -10.34 15.61
C ASP A 109 -4.52 -8.89 16.07
N ARG A 110 -5.41 -8.42 16.97
CA ARG A 110 -5.43 -7.05 17.52
C ARG A 110 -4.20 -6.66 18.37
N GLY A 111 -3.18 -7.53 18.44
CA GLY A 111 -2.03 -7.39 19.34
C GLY A 111 -0.98 -6.40 18.86
N VAL A 112 -0.63 -6.43 17.56
CA VAL A 112 0.46 -5.60 17.00
C VAL A 112 -0.05 -4.28 16.45
N TYR A 113 -1.26 -4.30 15.89
CA TYR A 113 -2.00 -3.14 15.40
C TYR A 113 -3.38 -3.15 16.05
N LYS A 114 -3.67 -2.12 16.87
CA LYS A 114 -4.97 -2.00 17.53
C LYS A 114 -6.08 -1.66 16.53
N VAL A 115 -5.73 -0.86 15.52
CA VAL A 115 -6.53 -0.49 14.34
C VAL A 115 -5.58 -0.48 13.15
N SER A 116 -6.01 -1.04 12.01
CA SER A 116 -5.25 -1.01 10.75
C SER A 116 -6.20 -1.12 9.56
N GLY A 117 -5.88 -0.45 8.45
CA GLY A 117 -6.60 -0.59 7.18
C GLY A 117 -6.31 -1.93 6.48
N GLY A 118 -5.06 -2.42 6.59
CA GLY A 118 -4.67 -3.70 6.00
C GLY A 118 -5.13 -4.90 6.83
N LEU A 119 -6.02 -5.74 6.31
CA LEU A 119 -6.54 -6.91 7.05
C LEU A 119 -6.28 -8.26 6.36
N HIS A 120 -6.03 -8.26 5.06
CA HIS A 120 -5.99 -9.49 4.27
C HIS A 120 -4.61 -10.19 4.27
N GLY A 121 -3.54 -9.45 4.59
CA GLY A 121 -2.17 -9.95 4.52
C GLY A 121 -1.71 -10.29 3.10
N VAL A 122 -2.17 -9.53 2.09
CA VAL A 122 -1.82 -9.78 0.68
C VAL A 122 -1.18 -8.58 -0.02
N GLY A 123 -1.45 -7.34 0.41
CA GLY A 123 -1.07 -6.09 -0.28
C GLY A 123 0.37 -6.06 -0.81
N ALA A 124 1.35 -6.05 0.09
CA ALA A 124 2.77 -5.98 -0.29
C ALA A 124 3.23 -7.16 -1.17
N SER A 125 2.72 -8.36 -0.93
CA SER A 125 3.02 -9.53 -1.75
C SER A 125 2.41 -9.46 -3.15
N VAL A 126 1.23 -8.83 -3.28
CA VAL A 126 0.59 -8.54 -4.57
C VAL A 126 1.40 -7.51 -5.34
N VAL A 127 1.84 -6.42 -4.69
CA VAL A 127 2.72 -5.43 -5.33
C VAL A 127 4.01 -6.08 -5.82
N ASN A 128 4.66 -6.90 -5.00
CA ASN A 128 5.85 -7.66 -5.40
C ASN A 128 5.56 -8.59 -6.60
N ALA A 129 4.45 -9.34 -6.56
CA ALA A 129 4.06 -10.24 -7.65
C ALA A 129 3.86 -9.51 -8.99
N LEU A 130 3.29 -8.31 -8.94
CA LEU A 130 2.93 -7.50 -10.10
C LEU A 130 4.02 -6.51 -10.53
N SER A 131 5.19 -6.55 -9.89
CA SER A 131 6.35 -5.73 -10.23
C SER A 131 7.39 -6.53 -11.02
N GLU A 132 8.04 -5.92 -12.00
CA GLU A 132 9.20 -6.50 -12.66
C GLU A 132 10.39 -6.55 -11.70
N GLU A 133 10.65 -5.44 -11.00
CA GLU A 133 11.64 -5.32 -9.94
C GLU A 133 10.97 -4.80 -8.67
N PHE A 134 11.34 -5.38 -7.52
CA PHE A 134 10.85 -4.96 -6.21
C PHE A 134 11.99 -5.07 -5.20
N GLU A 135 12.25 -4.00 -4.46
CA GLU A 135 13.36 -3.89 -3.52
C GLU A 135 12.84 -3.37 -2.19
N VAL A 136 13.28 -3.98 -1.09
CA VAL A 136 12.93 -3.54 0.26
C VAL A 136 14.19 -3.35 1.06
N GLU A 137 14.33 -2.15 1.62
CA GLU A 137 15.33 -1.82 2.63
C GLU A 137 14.62 -1.63 3.98
N VAL A 138 15.08 -2.33 5.03
CA VAL A 138 14.54 -2.23 6.38
C VAL A 138 15.64 -1.73 7.31
N ARG A 139 15.35 -0.68 8.07
CA ARG A 139 16.25 -0.17 9.11
C ARG A 139 15.70 -0.60 10.46
N LYS A 140 16.42 -1.47 11.15
CA LYS A 140 15.98 -2.08 12.41
C LYS A 140 17.16 -2.57 13.22
N ASN A 141 17.08 -2.51 14.54
CA ASN A 141 18.08 -3.07 15.47
C ASN A 141 19.53 -2.59 15.23
N GLY A 142 19.71 -1.37 14.72
CA GLY A 142 21.04 -0.82 14.44
C GLY A 142 21.62 -1.17 13.08
N SER A 143 20.91 -1.95 12.27
CA SER A 143 21.37 -2.44 10.96
C SER A 143 20.39 -2.09 9.84
N VAL A 144 20.95 -2.01 8.62
CA VAL A 144 20.18 -1.90 7.38
C VAL A 144 20.08 -3.29 6.78
N TYR A 145 18.89 -3.76 6.47
CA TYR A 145 18.63 -5.03 5.81
C TYR A 145 18.04 -4.78 4.43
N PHE A 146 18.38 -5.62 3.46
CA PHE A 146 17.93 -5.48 2.09
C PHE A 146 17.52 -6.82 1.49
N GLN A 147 16.45 -6.83 0.70
CA GLN A 147 16.11 -7.93 -0.18
C GLN A 147 15.53 -7.41 -1.50
N ARG A 148 15.92 -8.05 -2.60
CA ARG A 148 15.41 -7.78 -3.95
C ARG A 148 14.66 -8.98 -4.50
N TYR A 149 13.64 -8.69 -5.29
CA TYR A 149 12.78 -9.65 -5.97
C TYR A 149 12.62 -9.25 -7.43
N GLU A 150 12.34 -10.23 -8.29
CA GLU A 150 11.80 -9.96 -9.62
C GLU A 150 10.55 -10.80 -9.82
N ARG A 151 9.44 -10.16 -10.19
CA ARG A 151 8.15 -10.83 -10.43
C ARG A 151 7.70 -11.72 -9.27
N GLY A 152 7.88 -11.24 -8.03
CA GLY A 152 7.55 -11.98 -6.81
C GLY A 152 8.61 -12.97 -6.33
N ILE A 153 9.69 -13.19 -7.08
CA ILE A 153 10.70 -14.22 -6.78
C ILE A 153 11.92 -13.57 -6.12
N PRO A 154 12.31 -13.98 -4.90
CA PRO A 154 13.50 -13.44 -4.23
C PRO A 154 14.77 -13.78 -5.02
N LYS A 155 15.67 -12.79 -5.15
CA LYS A 155 16.94 -12.93 -5.87
C LYS A 155 18.13 -13.23 -4.98
N SER A 156 18.00 -12.89 -3.71
CA SER A 156 18.95 -13.25 -2.67
C SER A 156 18.21 -13.48 -1.36
N LYS A 157 18.91 -14.06 -0.38
CA LYS A 157 18.45 -14.00 1.01
C LYS A 157 18.55 -12.56 1.51
N VAL A 158 17.89 -12.26 2.63
CA VAL A 158 18.03 -10.95 3.29
C VAL A 158 19.51 -10.67 3.59
N GLU A 159 20.00 -9.56 3.07
CA GLU A 159 21.37 -9.07 3.22
C GLU A 159 21.43 -7.99 4.30
N GLU A 160 22.42 -8.05 5.19
CA GLU A 160 22.72 -6.94 6.09
C GLU A 160 23.71 -5.97 5.41
N ARG A 161 23.27 -4.74 5.15
CA ARG A 161 23.97 -3.69 4.39
C ARG A 161 24.43 -2.53 5.29
N GLY A 162 25.17 -2.87 6.34
CA GLY A 162 25.79 -1.88 7.22
C GLY A 162 24.89 -1.42 8.37
N SER A 163 25.35 -0.40 9.09
CA SER A 163 24.74 0.06 10.35
C SER A 163 23.97 1.36 10.20
N THR A 164 22.94 1.55 11.02
CA THR A 164 22.10 2.74 11.05
C THR A 164 21.62 3.04 12.47
N LYS A 165 21.27 4.30 12.75
CA LYS A 165 20.58 4.70 13.98
C LYS A 165 19.09 4.93 13.77
N LEU A 166 18.63 4.82 12.52
CA LEU A 166 17.25 5.07 12.11
C LEU A 166 16.45 3.78 12.12
N THR A 167 15.13 3.92 12.10
CA THR A 167 14.17 2.83 11.88
C THR A 167 13.30 3.16 10.68
N GLY A 168 12.67 2.13 10.10
CA GLY A 168 11.68 2.30 9.04
C GLY A 168 11.81 1.28 7.93
N THR A 169 10.91 1.39 6.96
CA THR A 169 10.90 0.56 5.75
C THR A 169 10.93 1.45 4.52
N LYS A 170 11.75 1.09 3.54
CA LYS A 170 11.73 1.67 2.21
C LYS A 170 11.45 0.58 1.19
N THR A 171 10.37 0.74 0.45
CA THR A 171 9.99 -0.15 -0.64
C THR A 171 10.15 0.60 -1.95
N THR A 172 10.85 0.01 -2.91
CA THR A 172 11.00 0.54 -4.28
C THR A 172 10.54 -0.49 -5.28
N PHE A 173 9.69 -0.12 -6.23
CA PHE A 173 9.16 -1.07 -7.20
C PHE A 173 8.96 -0.47 -8.59
N SER A 174 9.02 -1.35 -9.59
CA SER A 174 8.71 -1.08 -10.99
C SER A 174 7.57 -2.00 -11.44
N PRO A 175 6.38 -1.48 -11.81
CA PRO A 175 5.27 -2.30 -12.30
C PRO A 175 5.66 -3.12 -13.55
N ASP A 176 5.23 -4.39 -13.62
CA ASP A 176 5.62 -5.27 -14.72
C ASP A 176 4.91 -4.88 -16.04
N PRO A 177 5.65 -4.49 -17.10
CA PRO A 177 5.06 -4.12 -18.39
C PRO A 177 4.38 -5.31 -19.10
N ALA A 178 4.63 -6.55 -18.67
CA ALA A 178 3.89 -7.72 -19.15
C ALA A 178 2.46 -7.81 -18.58
N ILE A 179 2.15 -7.05 -17.52
CA ILE A 179 0.85 -7.04 -16.82
C ILE A 179 0.12 -5.73 -17.07
N PHE A 180 0.84 -4.60 -16.99
CA PHE A 180 0.29 -3.27 -17.17
C PHE A 180 0.55 -2.78 -18.60
N PRO A 181 -0.49 -2.53 -19.41
CA PRO A 181 -0.32 -2.03 -20.78
C PRO A 181 0.36 -0.66 -20.86
N GLU A 182 0.19 0.16 -19.82
CA GLU A 182 0.83 1.47 -19.69
C GLU A 182 1.28 1.67 -18.24
N VAL A 183 2.58 1.90 -18.04
CA VAL A 183 3.17 2.21 -16.74
C VAL A 183 3.40 3.71 -16.68
N LYS A 184 2.35 4.46 -16.32
CA LYS A 184 2.41 5.91 -16.21
C LYS A 184 1.68 6.39 -14.96
N PHE A 185 2.44 6.67 -13.92
CA PHE A 185 1.90 7.23 -12.69
C PHE A 185 1.51 8.70 -12.89
N LYS A 186 0.27 9.03 -12.51
CA LYS A 186 -0.25 10.40 -12.48
C LYS A 186 0.02 11.00 -11.12
N TYR A 187 0.81 12.06 -11.13
CA TYR A 187 1.15 12.82 -9.93
C TYR A 187 -0.09 13.21 -9.13
N GLU A 188 -1.10 13.75 -9.81
CA GLU A 188 -2.31 14.28 -9.18
C GLU A 188 -3.15 13.20 -8.49
N ALA A 189 -3.15 11.98 -9.04
CA ALA A 189 -3.87 10.86 -8.44
C ALA A 189 -3.20 10.42 -7.12
N ILE A 190 -1.87 10.32 -7.12
CA ILE A 190 -1.09 9.99 -5.92
C ILE A 190 -1.20 11.13 -4.90
N ALA A 191 -1.00 12.39 -5.33
CA ALA A 191 -1.07 13.58 -4.48
C ALA A 191 -2.43 13.69 -3.78
N ARG A 192 -3.54 13.44 -4.49
CA ARG A 192 -4.88 13.45 -3.89
C ARG A 192 -5.00 12.43 -2.77
N TYR A 193 -4.63 11.18 -3.03
CA TYR A 193 -4.71 10.12 -2.03
C TYR A 193 -3.79 10.38 -0.83
N LEU A 194 -2.55 10.83 -1.05
CA LEU A 194 -1.62 11.18 0.04
C LEU A 194 -2.12 12.34 0.89
N ARG A 195 -2.75 13.34 0.27
CA ARG A 195 -3.38 14.46 0.98
C ARG A 195 -4.54 14.00 1.85
N GLU A 196 -5.40 13.12 1.33
CA GLU A 196 -6.48 12.49 2.10
C GLU A 196 -5.92 11.72 3.30
N MET A 197 -4.88 10.90 3.11
CA MET A 197 -4.23 10.17 4.20
C MET A 197 -3.64 11.11 5.27
N ALA A 198 -3.01 12.22 4.87
CA ALA A 198 -2.48 13.21 5.81
C ALA A 198 -3.58 13.91 6.62
N TYR A 199 -4.75 14.17 6.04
CA TYR A 199 -5.90 14.69 6.79
C TYR A 199 -6.50 13.66 7.75
N LEU A 200 -6.62 12.40 7.34
CA LEU A 200 -7.16 11.32 8.18
C LEU A 200 -6.22 10.97 9.35
N ASN A 201 -4.93 11.29 9.24
CA ASN A 201 -3.91 10.99 10.23
C ASN A 201 -3.26 12.29 10.72
N ALA A 202 -3.96 13.01 11.61
CA ALA A 202 -3.49 14.29 12.12
C ALA A 202 -2.05 14.21 12.68
N GLY A 203 -1.20 15.14 12.27
CA GLY A 203 0.22 15.20 12.63
C GLY A 203 1.15 14.26 11.83
N LEU A 204 0.61 13.45 10.91
CA LEU A 204 1.43 12.65 9.99
C LEU A 204 1.95 13.53 8.86
N LYS A 205 3.28 13.61 8.72
CA LYS A 205 3.91 14.30 7.60
C LYS A 205 4.02 13.37 6.39
N VAL A 206 3.47 13.78 5.26
CA VAL A 206 3.54 13.01 4.01
C VAL A 206 4.13 13.88 2.91
N GLN A 207 5.19 13.41 2.27
CA GLN A 207 5.85 14.11 1.16
C GLN A 207 5.68 13.34 -0.14
N LEU A 208 5.44 14.07 -1.24
CA LEU A 208 5.46 13.53 -2.60
C LEU A 208 6.47 14.31 -3.43
N SER A 209 7.40 13.59 -4.07
CA SER A 209 8.35 14.14 -5.04
C SER A 209 8.21 13.43 -6.39
N ASP A 210 8.26 14.19 -7.48
CA ASP A 210 8.29 13.66 -8.85
C ASP A 210 9.53 14.18 -9.57
N GLU A 211 10.52 13.31 -9.67
CA GLU A 211 11.81 13.62 -10.28
C GLU A 211 11.71 13.90 -11.78
N ARG A 212 10.66 13.42 -12.45
CA ARG A 212 10.45 13.65 -13.89
C ARG A 212 10.15 15.10 -14.18
N THR A 213 9.50 15.80 -13.25
CA THR A 213 9.07 17.20 -13.38
C THR A 213 9.76 18.15 -12.40
N GLY A 214 10.41 17.62 -11.35
CA GLY A 214 10.94 18.38 -10.23
C GLY A 214 9.86 18.88 -9.26
N LYS A 215 8.61 18.46 -9.42
CA LYS A 215 7.50 18.88 -8.56
C LYS A 215 7.59 18.19 -7.20
N GLN A 216 7.34 18.96 -6.13
CA GLN A 216 7.29 18.45 -4.76
C GLN A 216 6.11 19.07 -4.02
N GLU A 217 5.39 18.27 -3.24
CA GLU A 217 4.35 18.71 -2.30
C GLU A 217 4.54 18.03 -0.95
N GLU A 218 4.29 18.78 0.11
CA GLU A 218 4.24 18.30 1.49
C GLU A 218 2.81 18.46 2.01
N PHE A 219 2.30 17.41 2.66
CA PHE A 219 1.01 17.36 3.31
C PHE A 219 1.22 17.11 4.79
N HIS A 220 0.80 18.06 5.62
CA HIS A 220 0.88 17.97 7.08
C HIS A 220 -0.24 18.79 7.69
N TYR A 221 -1.19 18.12 8.33
CA TYR A 221 -2.42 18.72 8.84
C TYR A 221 -2.64 18.29 10.29
N GLU A 222 -3.01 19.24 11.14
CA GLU A 222 -3.23 19.02 12.58
C GLU A 222 -4.73 18.95 12.92
N GLY A 223 -5.60 19.53 12.07
CA GLY A 223 -7.04 19.63 12.32
C GLY A 223 -7.86 18.41 11.88
N GLY A 224 -7.22 17.36 11.38
CA GLY A 224 -7.85 16.09 11.06
C GLY A 224 -8.97 16.19 10.00
N ILE A 225 -10.00 15.35 10.15
CA ILE A 225 -11.14 15.31 9.22
C ILE A 225 -11.99 16.58 9.22
N LYS A 226 -11.91 17.40 10.28
CA LYS A 226 -12.57 18.70 10.31
C LYS A 226 -11.91 19.64 9.30
N GLU A 227 -10.58 19.76 9.36
CA GLU A 227 -9.80 20.55 8.40
C GLU A 227 -9.96 20.01 6.97
N PHE A 228 -10.10 18.70 6.81
CA PHE A 228 -10.38 18.09 5.51
C PHE A 228 -11.67 18.63 4.88
N VAL A 229 -12.78 18.61 5.63
CA VAL A 229 -14.07 19.14 5.15
C VAL A 229 -13.98 20.64 4.85
N GLU A 230 -13.31 21.41 5.70
CA GLU A 230 -13.04 22.84 5.43
C GLU A 230 -12.28 23.04 4.11
N SER A 231 -11.32 22.15 3.82
CA SER A 231 -10.52 22.21 2.59
C SER A 231 -11.31 21.82 1.33
N LEU A 232 -12.24 20.86 1.43
CA LEU A 232 -13.08 20.42 0.31
C LEU A 232 -14.02 21.54 -0.15
N ASN A 233 -14.53 22.33 0.79
CA ASN A 233 -15.44 23.45 0.52
C ASN A 233 -14.72 24.80 0.37
N LYS A 234 -13.39 24.79 0.28
CA LYS A 234 -12.58 25.99 0.16
C LYS A 234 -12.84 26.69 -1.17
N GLY A 235 -13.44 27.88 -1.11
CA GLY A 235 -13.79 28.70 -2.27
C GLY A 235 -15.25 28.65 -2.70
N GLY A 236 -16.15 28.04 -1.91
CA GLY A 236 -17.58 27.95 -2.20
C GLY A 236 -18.51 28.20 -1.00
N ASP A 237 -19.80 28.19 -1.32
CA ASP A 237 -20.99 28.60 -0.57
C ASP A 237 -21.35 27.71 0.63
N ALA A 238 -20.40 27.50 1.55
CA ALA A 238 -20.67 26.85 2.82
C ALA A 238 -21.78 27.60 3.59
N LEU A 239 -22.82 26.88 4.00
CA LEU A 239 -23.99 27.48 4.65
C LEU A 239 -23.79 27.70 6.16
N HIS A 240 -22.81 27.03 6.75
CA HIS A 240 -22.48 27.09 8.18
C HIS A 240 -21.07 26.53 8.44
N ASP A 241 -20.56 26.70 9.66
CA ASP A 241 -19.27 26.13 10.10
C ASP A 241 -19.29 24.60 10.15
N VAL A 242 -18.15 23.93 9.94
CA VAL A 242 -18.07 22.46 9.97
C VAL A 242 -18.58 21.91 11.29
N ILE A 243 -19.53 20.99 11.19
CA ILE A 243 -20.06 20.23 12.31
C ILE A 243 -19.12 19.04 12.51
N PHE A 244 -18.55 18.93 13.71
CA PHE A 244 -17.60 17.89 14.06
C PHE A 244 -17.97 17.21 15.39
N PHE A 245 -17.94 15.89 15.40
CA PHE A 245 -18.13 15.10 16.61
C PHE A 245 -17.11 13.96 16.66
N LYS A 246 -16.62 13.70 17.87
CA LYS A 246 -15.78 12.55 18.20
C LYS A 246 -16.39 11.81 19.40
N GLY A 247 -16.40 10.48 19.35
CA GLY A 247 -16.92 9.68 20.45
C GLY A 247 -16.44 8.24 20.40
N LEU A 248 -16.40 7.60 21.57
CA LEU A 248 -16.10 6.17 21.71
C LEU A 248 -17.41 5.41 21.94
N ARG A 249 -17.68 4.39 21.14
CA ARG A 249 -18.84 3.50 21.34
C ARG A 249 -18.43 2.05 21.16
N GLU A 250 -18.75 1.21 22.15
CA GLU A 250 -18.49 -0.24 22.09
C GLU A 250 -17.02 -0.63 21.81
N GLY A 251 -16.08 0.28 22.06
CA GLY A 251 -14.65 0.08 21.82
C GLY A 251 -14.14 0.67 20.50
N ASP A 252 -15.04 1.19 19.66
CA ASP A 252 -14.70 1.85 18.40
C ASP A 252 -14.63 3.37 18.58
N ASP A 253 -13.54 3.96 18.09
CA ASP A 253 -13.38 5.43 18.01
C ASP A 253 -14.06 5.91 16.73
N ILE A 254 -14.99 6.84 16.86
CA ILE A 254 -15.79 7.37 15.76
C ILE A 254 -15.55 8.88 15.69
N GLU A 255 -15.10 9.34 14.54
CA GLU A 255 -14.99 10.74 14.18
C GLU A 255 -15.86 11.03 12.96
N VAL A 256 -16.65 12.11 13.01
CA VAL A 256 -17.48 12.57 11.89
C VAL A 256 -17.33 14.07 11.74
N ALA A 257 -17.04 14.51 10.52
CA ALA A 257 -17.09 15.91 10.11
C ALA A 257 -18.04 16.05 8.90
N LEU A 258 -18.90 17.07 8.91
CA LEU A 258 -19.81 17.35 7.80
C LEU A 258 -20.11 18.85 7.69
N GLN A 259 -20.45 19.28 6.48
CA GLN A 259 -20.82 20.66 6.18
C GLN A 259 -21.77 20.69 4.98
N TRP A 260 -22.87 21.44 5.12
CA TRP A 260 -23.78 21.73 4.02
C TRP A 260 -23.28 22.91 3.19
N THR A 261 -23.40 22.77 1.88
CA THR A 261 -23.19 23.83 0.88
C THR A 261 -24.50 24.07 0.13
N ASP A 262 -24.56 25.12 -0.69
CA ASP A 262 -25.70 25.37 -1.59
C ASP A 262 -25.74 24.42 -2.81
N ALA A 263 -24.75 23.53 -2.93
CA ALA A 263 -24.62 22.64 -4.06
C ALA A 263 -25.68 21.52 -4.02
N VAL A 264 -26.12 21.09 -5.21
CA VAL A 264 -27.17 20.05 -5.38
C VAL A 264 -26.62 18.63 -5.52
N HIS A 265 -25.37 18.40 -5.11
CA HIS A 265 -24.73 17.09 -5.15
C HIS A 265 -24.33 16.66 -3.74
N GLU A 266 -24.47 15.36 -3.46
CA GLU A 266 -24.01 14.73 -2.23
C GLU A 266 -22.62 14.12 -2.46
N ALA A 267 -21.71 14.37 -1.52
CA ALA A 267 -20.39 13.76 -1.49
C ALA A 267 -20.11 13.21 -0.09
N ILE A 268 -19.85 11.91 0.00
CA ILE A 268 -19.45 11.20 1.21
C ILE A 268 -18.12 10.52 0.90
N PHE A 269 -17.16 10.67 1.81
CA PHE A 269 -15.80 10.14 1.72
C PHE A 269 -15.56 9.14 2.83
#